data_AF-A0A7K2NPX1-F1
#
_entry.id   AF-A0A7K2NPX1-F1
#
_cell.length_a   1.000
_cell.length_b   1.000
_cell.length_c   1.000
_cell.angle_alpha   90.00
_cell.angle_beta   90.00
_cell.angle_gamma   90.00
#
_symmetry.space_group_name_H-M   'P 1'
#
loop_
_entity.id
_entity.type
_entity.pdbx_description
1 polymer ?
#
loop_
_entity_poly.entity_id
_entity_poly.type
_entity_poly.pdbx_seq_one_letter_code
_entity_poly.pdbx_strand_id
1 'polypeptide(L)'
;PIARSSPERWFTGGYAAAQPAITEWAVQMVRTTDPGCYISACEALAAFDVRGELGRVGVPTLVLVGSDDQVTGPAEARTLVAGIPDAR
;
A
#
# COMPACT_ATOMS: atom_id res chain seq x y z
N PRO A 1 0.20 -8.62 17.53
CA PRO A 1 1.43 -8.81 16.71
C PRO A 1 1.47 -7.88 15.50
N ILE A 2 0.46 -7.91 14.63
CA ILE A 2 0.42 -7.12 13.39
C ILE A 2 0.55 -5.61 13.61
N ALA A 3 -0.18 -5.07 14.59
CA ALA A 3 -0.13 -3.63 14.89
C ALA A 3 1.24 -3.13 15.31
N ARG A 4 2.08 -3.98 15.93
CA ARG A 4 3.42 -3.59 16.36
C ARG A 4 4.41 -3.59 15.18
N SER A 5 4.26 -4.51 14.22
CA SER A 5 5.19 -4.65 13.10
C SER A 5 4.76 -3.90 11.84
N SER A 6 3.51 -3.44 11.72
CA SER A 6 3.04 -2.64 10.57
C SER A 6 3.92 -1.42 10.26
N PRO A 7 4.35 -0.59 11.24
CA PRO A 7 5.17 0.58 10.95
C PRO A 7 6.49 0.29 10.25
N GLU A 8 7.10 -0.88 10.50
CA GLU A 8 8.38 -1.28 9.89
C GLU A 8 8.29 -1.41 8.36
N ARG A 9 7.07 -1.61 7.83
CA ARG A 9 6.80 -1.70 6.40
C ARG A 9 6.25 -0.41 5.79
N TRP A 10 5.76 0.51 6.62
CA TRP A 10 5.11 1.75 6.18
C TRP A 10 6.04 2.96 6.22
N PHE A 11 7.04 2.95 7.12
CA PHE A 11 7.92 4.08 7.35
C PHE A 11 9.38 3.66 7.22
N THR A 12 10.18 4.49 6.56
CA THR A 12 11.64 4.34 6.59
C THR A 12 12.16 4.56 8.01
N GLY A 13 13.28 3.92 8.36
CA GLY A 13 13.87 4.06 9.69
C GLY A 13 14.18 5.51 10.08
N GLY A 14 14.63 6.32 9.12
CA GLY A 14 14.88 7.74 9.33
C GLY A 14 13.61 8.54 9.66
N TYR A 15 12.50 8.27 8.96
CA TYR A 15 11.23 8.92 9.25
C TYR A 15 10.67 8.48 10.59
N ALA A 16 10.71 7.18 10.89
CA ALA A 16 10.22 6.65 12.16
C ALA A 16 10.97 7.24 13.36
N ALA A 17 12.29 7.42 13.25
CA ALA A 17 13.09 8.07 14.29
C ALA A 17 12.78 9.57 14.42
N ALA A 18 12.53 10.26 13.30
CA ALA A 18 12.24 11.70 13.29
C ALA A 18 10.80 12.03 13.72
N GLN A 19 9.84 11.12 13.50
CA GLN A 19 8.41 11.33 13.71
C GLN A 19 7.77 10.22 14.58
N PRO A 20 8.25 10.00 15.81
CA PRO A 20 7.78 8.90 16.66
C PRO A 20 6.29 9.01 17.02
N ALA A 21 5.75 10.23 17.10
CA ALA A 21 4.33 10.45 17.37
C ALA A 21 3.44 9.92 16.23
N ILE A 22 3.86 10.07 14.98
CA ILE A 22 3.10 9.59 13.82
C ILE A 22 3.15 8.07 13.75
N THR A 23 4.32 7.46 14.00
CA THR A 23 4.46 6.01 14.01
C THR A 23 3.67 5.37 15.15
N GLU A 24 3.65 5.98 16.34
CA GLU A 24 2.84 5.48 17.46
C GLU A 24 1.34 5.60 17.18
N TRP A 25 0.90 6.72 16.60
CA TRP A 25 -0.48 6.86 16.15
C TRP A 25 -0.87 5.77 15.14
N ALA A 26 0.00 5.45 14.18
CA ALA A 26 -0.25 4.39 13.21
C ALA A 26 -0.37 3.00 13.88
N VAL A 27 0.46 2.71 14.89
CA VAL A 27 0.33 1.51 15.71
C VAL A 27 -1.04 1.47 16.39
N GLN A 28 -1.47 2.56 17.02
CA GLN A 28 -2.76 2.60 17.70
C GLN A 28 -3.93 2.43 16.74
N MET A 29 -3.89 3.05 15.57
CA MET A 29 -4.88 2.87 14.51
C MET A 29 -5.04 1.39 14.12
N VAL A 30 -3.93 0.67 13.93
CA VAL A 30 -3.99 -0.77 13.60
C VAL A 30 -4.51 -1.57 14.80
N ARG A 31 -4.14 -1.21 16.04
CA ARG A 31 -4.63 -1.90 17.26
C ARG A 31 -6.15 -1.80 17.41
N THR A 32 -6.75 -0.69 17.01
CA THR A 32 -8.20 -0.45 17.13
C THR A 32 -8.98 -0.91 15.90
N THR A 33 -8.32 -1.47 14.88
CA THR A 33 -8.99 -2.02 13.71
C THR A 33 -9.67 -3.34 14.09
N ASP A 34 -10.94 -3.50 13.71
CA ASP A 34 -11.66 -4.76 13.93
C ASP A 34 -10.96 -5.92 13.19
N PRO A 35 -10.61 -7.03 13.89
CA PRO A 35 -9.91 -8.15 13.25
C PRO A 35 -10.72 -8.83 12.16
N GLY A 36 -12.05 -8.93 12.31
CA GLY A 36 -12.93 -9.54 11.32
C GLY A 36 -12.93 -8.75 10.01
N CYS A 37 -13.09 -7.43 10.10
CA CYS A 37 -12.97 -6.53 8.95
C CYS A 37 -11.59 -6.61 8.28
N TYR A 38 -10.52 -6.66 9.08
CA TYR A 38 -9.16 -6.80 8.55
C TYR A 38 -8.98 -8.10 7.76
N ILE A 39 -9.48 -9.22 8.28
CA ILE A 39 -9.42 -10.52 7.61
C ILE A 39 -10.22 -10.49 6.31
N SER A 40 -11.47 -10.01 6.35
CA SER A 40 -12.31 -9.91 5.15
C SER A 40 -11.68 -9.01 4.07
N ALA A 41 -11.03 -7.91 4.46
CA ALA A 41 -10.30 -7.06 3.53
C ALA A 41 -9.09 -7.78 2.92
N CYS A 42 -8.34 -8.54 3.71
CA CYS A 42 -7.23 -9.35 3.22
C CYS A 42 -7.69 -10.43 2.23
N GLU A 43 -8.81 -11.10 2.51
CA GLU A 43 -9.39 -12.10 1.62
C GLU A 43 -9.86 -11.47 0.30
N ALA A 44 -10.50 -10.30 0.36
CA ALA A 44 -10.91 -9.55 -0.83
C ALA A 44 -9.70 -9.14 -1.68
N LEU A 45 -8.64 -8.59 -1.06
CA LEU A 45 -7.42 -8.20 -1.77
C LEU A 45 -6.68 -9.40 -2.36
N ALA A 46 -6.67 -10.55 -1.68
CA ALA A 46 -6.02 -11.77 -2.17
C ALA A 46 -6.67 -12.31 -3.45
N ALA A 47 -7.98 -12.09 -3.63
CA ALA A 47 -8.71 -12.51 -4.83
C ALA A 47 -8.80 -11.42 -5.92
N PHE A 48 -8.34 -10.20 -5.63
CA PHE A 48 -8.51 -9.05 -6.53
C PHE A 48 -7.33 -8.92 -7.49
N ASP A 49 -7.47 -9.49 -8.69
CA ASP A 49 -6.51 -9.31 -9.79
C ASP A 49 -7.17 -8.62 -10.98
N VAL A 50 -6.80 -7.37 -11.22
CA VAL A 50 -7.31 -6.52 -12.31
C VAL A 50 -6.25 -6.19 -13.36
N ARG A 51 -5.12 -6.92 -13.37
CA ARG A 51 -4.03 -6.64 -14.33
C ARG A 51 -4.49 -6.75 -15.79
N GLY A 52 -5.40 -7.69 -16.09
CA GLY A 52 -6.00 -7.83 -17.42
C GLY A 52 -7.00 -6.73 -17.79
N GLU A 53 -7.37 -5.87 -16.84
CA GLU A 53 -8.38 -4.82 -17.00
C GLU A 53 -7.79 -3.41 -17.00
N LEU A 54 -6.48 -3.24 -16.80
CA LEU A 54 -5.82 -1.94 -16.71
C LEU A 54 -6.07 -1.05 -17.94
N GLY A 55 -6.16 -1.66 -19.13
CA GLY A 55 -6.47 -0.97 -20.39
C GLY A 55 -7.85 -0.31 -20.44
N ARG A 56 -8.74 -0.61 -19.49
CA ARG A 56 -10.09 -0.02 -19.39
C ARG A 56 -10.08 1.36 -18.73
N VAL A 57 -8.99 1.76 -18.09
CA VAL A 57 -8.85 3.09 -17.48
C VAL A 57 -8.71 4.12 -18.60
N GLY A 58 -9.77 4.90 -18.83
CA GLY A 58 -9.84 5.88 -19.92
C GLY A 58 -9.56 7.33 -19.52
N VAL A 59 -8.99 7.56 -18.34
CA VAL A 59 -8.71 8.90 -17.80
C VAL A 59 -7.22 9.08 -17.54
N PRO A 60 -6.69 10.31 -17.64
CA PRO A 60 -5.29 10.58 -17.32
C PRO A 60 -4.93 10.09 -15.92
N THR A 61 -3.88 9.26 -15.84
CA THR A 61 -3.51 8.55 -14.61
C THR A 61 -2.06 8.84 -14.23
N LEU A 62 -1.82 9.15 -12.96
CA LEU A 62 -0.49 9.27 -12.37
C LEU A 62 -0.32 8.09 -11.39
N VAL A 63 0.76 7.33 -11.56
CA VAL A 63 1.17 6.25 -10.67
C VAL A 63 2.30 6.75 -9.77
N LEU A 64 2.06 6.78 -8.46
CA LEU A 64 3.06 7.18 -7.47
C LEU A 64 3.44 5.98 -6.60
N VAL A 65 4.74 5.82 -6.37
CA VAL A 65 5.29 4.76 -5.53
C VAL A 65 6.51 5.25 -4.77
N GLY A 66 6.68 4.78 -3.53
CA GLY A 66 7.90 5.02 -2.76
C GLY A 66 9.04 4.14 -3.28
N SER A 67 10.25 4.71 -3.42
CA SER A 67 11.43 3.93 -3.83
C SER A 67 11.76 2.79 -2.87
N ASP A 68 11.43 2.96 -1.60
CA ASP A 68 11.75 2.04 -0.51
C ASP A 68 10.55 1.15 -0.13
N ASP A 69 9.41 1.24 -0.83
CA ASP A 69 8.23 0.42 -0.57
C ASP A 69 8.54 -1.07 -0.83
N GLN A 70 8.39 -1.89 0.21
CA GLN A 70 8.65 -3.33 0.19
C GLN A 70 7.38 -4.17 0.00
N VAL A 71 6.21 -3.55 -0.04
CA VAL A 71 4.90 -4.22 -0.16
C VAL A 71 4.35 -4.08 -1.58
N THR A 72 4.38 -2.86 -2.13
CA THR A 72 3.88 -2.53 -3.47
C THR A 72 4.88 -1.63 -4.20
N GLY A 73 6.08 -2.16 -4.41
CA GLY A 73 7.24 -1.39 -4.83
C GLY A 73 7.23 -0.92 -6.29
N PRO A 74 8.36 -0.35 -6.76
CA PRO A 74 8.48 0.19 -8.11
C PRO A 74 8.20 -0.80 -9.24
N ALA A 75 8.31 -2.11 -9.01
CA ALA A 75 8.00 -3.13 -10.01
C ALA A 75 6.49 -3.21 -10.29
N GLU A 76 5.67 -3.20 -9.25
CA GLU A 76 4.21 -3.18 -9.32
C GLU A 76 3.74 -1.87 -9.97
N ALA A 77 4.33 -0.74 -9.59
CA ALA A 77 4.02 0.55 -10.21
C ALA A 77 4.32 0.57 -11.72
N ARG A 78 5.45 -0.01 -12.16
CA ARG A 78 5.76 -0.15 -13.59
C ARG A 78 4.75 -1.01 -14.33
N THR A 79 4.19 -2.01 -13.66
CA THR A 79 3.12 -2.84 -14.24
C THR A 79 1.85 -2.01 -14.49
N LEU A 80 1.50 -1.12 -13.56
CA LEU A 80 0.38 -0.19 -13.74
C LEU A 80 0.63 0.79 -14.89
N VAL A 81 1.80 1.43 -14.93
CA VAL A 81 2.16 2.37 -16.02
C VAL A 81 2.14 1.69 -17.38
N ALA A 82 2.63 0.44 -17.48
CA ALA A 82 2.63 -0.30 -18.74
C ALA A 82 1.23 -0.75 -19.18
N GLY A 83 0.30 -0.96 -18.24
CA GLY A 83 -1.04 -1.48 -18.52
C GLY A 83 -2.11 -0.39 -18.73
N ILE A 84 -1.89 0.82 -18.22
CA ILE A 84 -2.85 1.93 -18.30
C ILE A 84 -2.46 2.87 -19.44
N PRO A 85 -3.38 3.19 -20.38
CA PRO A 85 -3.11 4.14 -21.46
C PRO A 85 -2.67 5.51 -20.93
N ASP A 86 -1.59 6.06 -21.50
CA ASP A 86 -1.03 7.38 -21.19
C ASP A 86 -0.67 7.62 -19.71
N ALA A 87 -0.54 6.55 -18.92
CA ALA A 87 -0.10 6.66 -17.53
C ALA A 87 1.37 7.08 -17.42
N ARG A 88 1.68 7.78 -16.32
CA ARG A 88 3.03 8.19 -15.95
C ARG A 88 3.36 7.86 -14.51
#